data_AF-A0AAW5W246-F1
#
_entry.id   AF-A0AAW5W246-F1
#
_cell.length_a   1.000
_cell.length_b   1.000
_cell.length_c   1.000
_cell.angle_alpha   90.00
_cell.angle_beta   90.00
_cell.angle_gamma   90.00
#
_symmetry.space_group_name_H-M   'P 1'
#
loop_
_entity.id
_entity.type
_entity.pdbx_description
1 polymer ?
#
loop_
_entity_poly.entity_id
_entity_poly.type
_entity_poly.pdbx_seq_one_letter_code
_entity_poly.pdbx_strand_id
1 'polypeptide(L)'
;MAWYDIGTVEVKVNSATVTGTGTQWLSGARQGEAFVAPDGRLYEVANITSDTSLTLAKPYLGATGTAQKYALAPMQGYVKELADRAAGLLPVLADLGTAAKATLTDSNQDATAGRVARIGDWGFGVGSSIAADPNILNNTVNGFYRSGSGSTEAPDNNTGAGYIKFGWSGAYYSLLYASPISDKLWIRNVQNRVAKPWQELLTHRNTMVDSNGFIKKASPVIQLGSTGIEKTMHPEIAAAKFERLGAGHYLLRQVPLLSRDGWYIETPKDRNGNVYFTLDYEECEQDQTLTIRTYEPDYSTGPAINGKAFDILPDRFVSLRFAEEPSPELQDCDPVEYPAA
;
A
#
# COMPACT_ATOMS: atom_id res chain seq x y z
N MET A 1 30.15 -54.15 -8.27
CA MET A 1 31.40 -53.75 -7.60
C MET A 1 32.28 -54.98 -7.55
N ALA A 2 33.47 -54.95 -8.14
CA ALA A 2 34.38 -56.09 -8.12
C ALA A 2 35.02 -56.23 -6.73
N TRP A 3 35.28 -57.45 -6.29
CA TRP A 3 36.03 -57.71 -5.06
C TRP A 3 37.48 -57.25 -5.24
N TYR A 4 38.11 -56.79 -4.16
CA TYR A 4 39.52 -56.43 -4.19
C TYR A 4 40.39 -57.65 -3.87
N ASP A 5 41.17 -58.13 -4.84
CA ASP A 5 41.99 -59.35 -4.75
C ASP A 5 43.44 -59.14 -5.22
N ILE A 6 43.89 -57.88 -5.30
CA ILE A 6 45.24 -57.53 -5.75
C ILE A 6 46.25 -57.90 -4.65
N GLY A 7 47.36 -58.53 -5.05
CA GLY A 7 48.44 -58.92 -4.14
C GLY A 7 48.18 -60.26 -3.42
N THR A 8 48.97 -60.53 -2.40
CA THR A 8 48.84 -61.74 -1.57
C THR A 8 48.94 -61.40 -0.09
N VAL A 9 48.53 -62.33 0.77
CA VAL A 9 48.55 -62.13 2.22
C VAL A 9 49.36 -63.18 2.95
N GLU A 10 49.94 -62.76 4.06
CA GLU A 10 50.38 -63.59 5.16
C GLU A 10 49.32 -63.54 6.27
N VAL A 11 48.86 -64.72 6.67
CA VAL A 11 47.90 -64.93 7.76
C VAL A 11 48.51 -65.91 8.75
N LYS A 12 48.34 -65.65 10.05
CA LYS A 12 48.85 -66.51 11.12
C LYS A 12 47.69 -67.01 11.97
N VAL A 13 47.70 -68.31 12.27
CA VAL A 13 46.69 -68.92 13.14
C VAL A 13 46.65 -68.19 14.49
N ASN A 14 45.45 -67.92 14.99
CA ASN A 14 45.17 -67.17 16.22
C ASN A 14 45.70 -65.71 16.22
N SER A 15 45.97 -65.12 15.05
CA SER A 15 46.33 -63.71 14.90
C SER A 15 45.20 -62.92 14.25
N ALA A 16 44.95 -61.69 14.70
CA ALA A 16 44.04 -60.77 14.05
C ALA A 16 44.72 -59.96 12.94
N THR A 17 46.06 -59.93 12.91
CA THR A 17 46.83 -59.16 11.92
C THR A 17 46.98 -59.96 10.62
N VAL A 18 46.70 -59.29 9.50
CA VAL A 18 46.95 -59.78 8.15
C VAL A 18 47.95 -58.84 7.48
N THR A 19 49.01 -59.42 6.93
CA THR A 19 50.08 -58.67 6.26
C THR A 19 50.00 -58.88 4.76
N GLY A 20 49.84 -57.81 4.01
CA GLY A 20 49.74 -57.82 2.55
C GLY A 20 51.09 -57.64 1.87
N THR A 21 51.26 -58.27 0.70
CA THR A 21 52.37 -58.05 -0.22
C THR A 21 51.81 -57.69 -1.59
N GLY A 22 52.24 -56.54 -2.14
CA GLY A 22 51.70 -56.03 -3.41
C GLY A 22 50.25 -55.55 -3.33
N THR A 23 49.76 -55.31 -2.12
CA THR A 23 48.40 -54.81 -1.83
C THR A 23 48.39 -53.27 -1.78
N GLN A 24 47.22 -52.68 -1.93
CA GLN A 24 46.88 -51.26 -1.94
C GLN A 24 45.56 -51.05 -1.17
N TRP A 25 45.51 -51.52 0.07
CA TRP A 25 44.28 -51.58 0.85
C TRP A 25 43.66 -50.23 1.21
N LEU A 26 44.44 -49.15 1.32
CA LEU A 26 43.89 -47.84 1.68
C LEU A 26 43.03 -47.24 0.58
N SER A 27 43.34 -47.55 -0.69
CA SER A 27 42.57 -47.09 -1.84
C SER A 27 41.53 -48.11 -2.31
N GLY A 28 41.79 -49.40 -2.08
CA GLY A 28 41.00 -50.50 -2.63
C GLY A 28 40.00 -51.16 -1.69
N ALA A 29 40.07 -50.90 -0.38
CA ALA A 29 39.22 -51.53 0.62
C ALA A 29 38.82 -50.56 1.73
N ARG A 30 37.87 -50.98 2.58
CA ARG A 30 37.38 -50.18 3.71
C ARG A 30 37.25 -51.01 4.98
N GLN A 31 37.34 -50.33 6.12
CA GLN A 31 36.94 -50.90 7.40
C GLN A 31 35.48 -51.39 7.32
N GLY A 32 35.20 -52.55 7.94
CA GLY A 32 33.88 -53.18 7.93
C GLY A 32 33.61 -54.09 6.73
N GLU A 33 34.50 -54.16 5.75
CA GLU A 33 34.40 -55.12 4.64
C GLU A 33 34.70 -56.55 5.10
N ALA A 34 34.20 -57.54 4.35
CA ALA A 34 34.51 -58.94 4.60
C ALA A 34 35.82 -59.31 3.92
N PHE A 35 36.79 -59.73 4.72
CA PHE A 35 37.99 -60.42 4.29
C PHE A 35 37.68 -61.90 4.06
N VAL A 36 37.70 -62.31 2.79
CA VAL A 36 37.64 -63.69 2.34
C VAL A 36 39.04 -64.28 2.51
N ALA A 37 39.22 -65.03 3.58
CA ALA A 37 40.52 -65.56 3.94
C ALA A 37 40.86 -66.86 3.18
N PRO A 38 42.14 -67.29 3.18
CA PRO A 38 42.58 -68.50 2.47
C PRO A 38 41.92 -69.80 2.94
N ASP A 39 41.38 -69.82 4.17
CA ASP A 39 40.62 -70.94 4.73
C ASP A 39 39.17 -71.01 4.23
N GLY A 40 38.77 -70.10 3.34
CA GLY A 40 37.41 -69.98 2.80
C GLY A 40 36.41 -69.32 3.74
N ARG A 41 36.83 -68.84 4.92
CA ARG A 41 35.94 -68.14 5.86
C ARG A 41 35.97 -66.63 5.64
N LEU A 42 34.90 -65.98 6.07
CA LEU A 42 34.79 -64.52 6.09
C LEU A 42 35.15 -63.99 7.48
N TYR A 43 36.00 -62.99 7.49
CA TYR A 43 36.38 -62.23 8.69
C TYR A 43 36.05 -60.76 8.45
N GLU A 44 35.55 -60.05 9.45
CA GLU A 44 35.32 -58.61 9.35
C GLU A 44 36.66 -57.86 9.48
N VAL A 45 36.93 -56.93 8.58
CA VAL A 45 38.09 -56.02 8.69
C VAL A 45 37.80 -54.97 9.76
N ALA A 46 38.47 -55.08 10.90
CA ALA A 46 38.32 -54.15 12.02
C ALA A 46 39.04 -52.81 11.79
N ASN A 47 40.18 -52.81 11.09
CA ASN A 47 40.91 -51.59 10.74
C ASN A 47 41.92 -51.87 9.63
N ILE A 48 42.17 -50.89 8.76
CA ILE A 48 43.24 -50.91 7.73
C ILE A 48 44.28 -49.88 8.16
N THR A 49 45.46 -50.35 8.55
CA THR A 49 46.52 -49.50 9.11
C THR A 49 47.46 -48.97 8.04
N SER A 50 47.65 -49.73 6.95
CA SER A 50 48.41 -49.32 5.78
C SER A 50 47.97 -50.13 4.55
N ASP A 51 48.54 -49.83 3.38
CA ASP A 51 48.32 -50.61 2.16
C ASP A 51 48.68 -52.08 2.29
N THR A 52 49.50 -52.45 3.29
CA THR A 52 50.03 -53.80 3.54
C THR A 52 49.73 -54.33 4.94
N SER A 53 48.92 -53.64 5.75
CA SER A 53 48.57 -54.10 7.09
C SER A 53 47.12 -53.80 7.42
N LEU A 54 46.36 -54.86 7.73
CA LEU A 54 45.00 -54.76 8.25
C LEU A 54 44.82 -55.67 9.47
N THR A 55 43.77 -55.38 10.23
CA THR A 55 43.38 -56.15 11.41
C THR A 55 41.97 -56.65 11.26
N LEU A 56 41.73 -57.89 11.68
CA LEU A 56 40.43 -58.55 11.67
C LEU A 56 39.74 -58.36 13.02
N ALA A 57 38.41 -58.28 13.03
CA ALA A 57 37.63 -58.17 14.27
C ALA A 57 37.70 -59.44 15.13
N LYS A 58 37.95 -60.59 14.50
CA LYS A 58 38.18 -61.88 15.17
C LYS A 58 39.48 -62.50 14.64
N PRO A 59 40.28 -63.18 15.48
CA PRO A 59 41.51 -63.82 15.03
C PRO A 59 41.28 -64.85 13.92
N TYR A 60 42.22 -64.94 12.98
CA TYR A 60 42.22 -65.93 11.91
C TYR A 60 42.38 -67.34 12.47
N LEU A 61 41.49 -68.26 12.06
CA LEU A 61 41.42 -69.62 12.60
C LEU A 61 42.02 -70.68 11.67
N GLY A 62 42.34 -70.32 10.43
CA GLY A 62 42.97 -71.23 9.47
C GLY A 62 44.46 -71.47 9.75
N ALA A 63 45.05 -72.38 8.98
CA ALA A 63 46.48 -72.66 9.05
C ALA A 63 47.30 -71.42 8.64
N THR A 64 48.42 -71.19 9.34
CA THR A 64 49.38 -70.13 8.99
C THR A 64 49.90 -70.33 7.57
N GLY A 65 49.89 -69.27 6.76
CA GLY A 65 50.35 -69.33 5.39
C GLY A 65 50.83 -67.96 4.90
N THR A 66 51.88 -67.98 4.09
CA THR A 66 52.43 -66.82 3.38
C THR A 66 52.00 -66.85 1.91
N ALA A 67 52.02 -65.68 1.25
CA ALA A 67 51.68 -65.52 -0.17
C ALA A 67 50.33 -66.13 -0.59
N GLN A 68 49.34 -66.11 0.31
CA GLN A 68 48.03 -66.72 0.07
C GLN A 68 47.12 -65.78 -0.74
N LYS A 69 46.19 -66.39 -1.49
CA LYS A 69 45.10 -65.66 -2.15
C LYS A 69 44.05 -65.24 -1.13
N TYR A 70 43.46 -64.08 -1.35
CA TYR A 70 42.39 -63.53 -0.54
C TYR A 70 41.50 -62.67 -1.42
N ALA A 71 40.39 -62.20 -0.86
CA ALA A 71 39.64 -61.10 -1.44
C ALA A 71 39.01 -60.24 -0.34
N LEU A 72 38.76 -58.97 -0.62
CA LEU A 72 37.97 -58.08 0.20
C LEU A 72 36.65 -57.82 -0.52
N ALA A 73 35.57 -58.25 0.11
CA ALA A 73 34.20 -58.12 -0.37
C ALA A 73 33.51 -56.97 0.37
N PRO A 74 33.03 -55.95 -0.35
CA PRO A 74 32.27 -54.87 0.27
C PRO A 74 31.01 -55.41 0.96
N MET A 75 30.99 -55.38 2.30
CA MET A 75 29.82 -55.70 3.10
C MET A 75 29.04 -54.41 3.38
N GLN A 76 28.64 -53.73 2.30
CA GLN A 76 27.68 -52.65 2.43
C GLN A 76 26.31 -53.28 2.69
N GLY A 77 26.07 -53.69 3.94
CA GLY A 77 24.70 -53.69 4.43
C GLY A 77 24.13 -52.32 4.05
N TYR A 78 22.95 -52.31 3.41
CA TYR A 78 22.24 -51.07 3.04
C TYR A 78 22.56 -50.00 4.06
N VAL A 79 22.96 -48.79 3.64
CA VAL A 79 23.19 -47.64 4.53
C VAL A 79 21.86 -47.31 5.21
N LYS A 80 21.45 -48.16 6.16
CA LYS A 80 20.07 -48.35 6.58
C LYS A 80 19.58 -47.10 7.28
N GLU A 81 20.46 -46.49 8.06
CA GLU A 81 20.22 -45.20 8.67
C GLU A 81 19.99 -44.08 7.65
N LEU A 82 20.75 -44.03 6.55
CA LEU A 82 20.53 -43.03 5.49
C LEU A 82 19.22 -43.31 4.74
N ALA A 83 18.94 -44.58 4.44
CA ALA A 83 17.71 -44.99 3.78
C ALA A 83 16.47 -44.68 4.65
N ASP A 84 16.54 -44.97 5.95
CA ASP A 84 15.49 -44.70 6.93
C ASP A 84 15.28 -43.18 7.09
N ARG A 85 16.36 -42.40 7.16
CA ARG A 85 16.30 -40.92 7.19
C ARG A 85 15.71 -40.34 5.90
N ALA A 86 16.09 -40.85 4.73
CA ALA A 86 15.54 -40.41 3.46
C ALA A 86 14.06 -40.78 3.33
N ALA A 87 13.65 -41.98 3.76
CA ALA A 87 12.26 -42.40 3.79
C ALA A 87 11.42 -41.52 4.74
N GLY A 88 11.99 -41.11 5.87
CA GLY A 88 11.36 -40.16 6.81
C GLY A 88 11.12 -38.76 6.24
N LEU A 89 11.90 -38.32 5.23
CA LEU A 89 11.70 -37.01 4.58
C LEU A 89 10.52 -37.02 3.60
N LEU A 90 10.15 -38.17 3.03
CA LEU A 90 9.08 -38.27 2.03
C LEU A 90 7.71 -37.77 2.52
N PRO A 91 7.18 -38.18 3.69
CA PRO A 91 5.91 -37.65 4.19
C PRO A 91 6.00 -36.16 4.49
N VAL A 92 7.12 -35.68 5.04
CA VAL A 92 7.33 -34.24 5.32
C VAL A 92 7.25 -33.41 4.03
N LEU A 93 7.87 -33.88 2.94
CA LEU A 93 7.81 -33.23 1.63
C LEU A 93 6.42 -33.30 1.01
N ALA A 94 5.69 -34.41 1.21
CA ALA A 94 4.33 -34.57 0.74
C ALA A 94 3.39 -33.55 1.42
N ASP A 95 3.56 -33.38 2.74
CA ASP A 95 2.75 -32.50 3.59
C ASP A 95 3.08 -31.01 3.45
N LEU A 96 4.14 -30.64 2.71
CA LEU A 96 4.38 -29.24 2.38
C LEU A 96 3.17 -28.67 1.62
N GLY A 97 2.68 -27.52 2.10
CA GLY A 97 1.58 -26.79 1.47
C GLY A 97 1.91 -26.32 0.05
N THR A 98 0.88 -25.97 -0.72
CA THR A 98 1.02 -25.55 -2.12
C THR A 98 1.92 -24.33 -2.30
N ALA A 99 1.93 -23.39 -1.35
CA ALA A 99 2.82 -22.23 -1.37
C ALA A 99 4.31 -22.60 -1.31
N ALA A 100 4.68 -23.64 -0.55
CA ALA A 100 6.07 -24.09 -0.44
C ALA A 100 6.56 -24.78 -1.73
N LYS A 101 5.64 -25.21 -2.59
CA LYS A 101 5.90 -25.88 -3.88
C LYS A 101 5.82 -24.94 -5.07
N ALA A 102 5.30 -23.73 -4.87
CA ALA A 102 5.08 -22.75 -5.92
C ALA A 102 6.26 -21.78 -6.05
N THR A 103 6.48 -21.28 -7.26
CA THR A 103 7.53 -20.29 -7.54
C THR A 103 7.12 -18.94 -6.95
N LEU A 104 8.03 -18.28 -6.24
CA LEU A 104 7.86 -16.89 -5.85
C LEU A 104 7.80 -16.00 -7.11
N THR A 105 7.25 -14.80 -7.00
CA THR A 105 7.38 -13.81 -8.08
C THR A 105 8.85 -13.51 -8.38
N ASP A 106 9.15 -12.99 -9.58
CA ASP A 106 10.50 -12.60 -9.99
C ASP A 106 10.74 -11.09 -9.88
N SER A 107 9.69 -10.26 -10.01
CA SER A 107 9.72 -8.81 -9.78
C SER A 107 8.45 -8.31 -9.07
N ASN A 108 8.43 -7.03 -8.68
CA ASN A 108 7.25 -6.37 -8.09
C ASN A 108 6.11 -6.07 -9.09
N GLN A 109 6.29 -6.42 -10.37
CA GLN A 109 5.30 -6.27 -11.45
C GLN A 109 5.06 -7.59 -12.19
N ASP A 110 5.43 -8.72 -11.59
CA ASP A 110 5.40 -10.04 -12.22
C ASP A 110 3.98 -10.49 -12.57
N ALA A 111 3.62 -10.51 -13.85
CA ALA A 111 2.27 -10.88 -14.31
C ALA A 111 1.97 -12.39 -14.34
N THR A 112 2.88 -13.25 -13.87
CA THR A 112 2.75 -14.71 -14.05
C THR A 112 1.74 -15.31 -13.08
N ALA A 113 0.62 -15.79 -13.61
CA ALA A 113 -0.42 -16.44 -12.80
C ALA A 113 0.12 -17.71 -12.10
N GLY A 114 -0.29 -17.91 -10.84
CA GLY A 114 0.06 -19.09 -10.03
C GLY A 114 1.34 -18.95 -9.20
N ARG A 115 2.03 -17.81 -9.26
CA ARG A 115 3.19 -17.52 -8.39
C ARG A 115 2.76 -17.05 -6.99
N VAL A 116 3.65 -17.26 -6.02
CA VAL A 116 3.48 -16.78 -4.64
C VAL A 116 3.96 -15.33 -4.55
N ALA A 117 3.07 -14.42 -4.16
CA ALA A 117 3.38 -13.01 -4.00
C ALA A 117 4.33 -12.75 -2.83
N ARG A 118 5.33 -11.90 -3.06
CA ARG A 118 6.23 -11.35 -2.04
C ARG A 118 5.67 -10.04 -1.50
N ILE A 119 6.07 -9.66 -0.28
CA ILE A 119 5.79 -8.31 0.24
C ILE A 119 6.41 -7.29 -0.71
N GLY A 120 5.62 -6.29 -1.10
CA GLY A 120 5.99 -5.24 -2.06
C GLY A 120 5.54 -5.49 -3.49
N ASP A 121 5.11 -6.70 -3.84
CA ASP A 121 4.55 -6.95 -5.17
C ASP A 121 3.27 -6.14 -5.34
N TRP A 122 3.17 -5.43 -6.47
CA TRP A 122 2.05 -4.55 -6.82
C TRP A 122 1.63 -3.59 -5.69
N GLY A 123 2.60 -3.17 -4.86
CA GLY A 123 2.41 -2.17 -3.82
C GLY A 123 1.90 -2.68 -2.47
N PHE A 124 1.74 -3.99 -2.26
CA PHE A 124 1.21 -4.52 -1.02
C PHE A 124 2.24 -4.58 0.13
N GLY A 125 1.87 -4.06 1.30
CA GLY A 125 2.58 -4.32 2.57
C GLY A 125 3.91 -3.58 2.76
N VAL A 126 4.22 -2.57 1.95
CA VAL A 126 5.43 -1.75 2.06
C VAL A 126 5.16 -0.43 2.79
N GLY A 127 6.06 -0.06 3.71
CA GLY A 127 5.92 1.16 4.54
C GLY A 127 6.48 2.45 3.92
N SER A 128 7.23 2.38 2.81
CA SER A 128 7.80 3.56 2.14
C SER A 128 8.08 3.33 0.64
N SER A 129 7.70 4.33 -0.16
CA SER A 129 7.92 4.57 -1.60
C SER A 129 7.99 3.35 -2.55
N ILE A 130 6.82 2.92 -3.03
CA ILE A 130 6.71 2.39 -4.41
C ILE A 130 7.28 3.49 -5.34
N ALA A 131 8.08 3.10 -6.32
CA ALA A 131 8.57 4.06 -7.32
C ALA A 131 7.38 4.73 -8.01
N ALA A 132 7.44 6.06 -8.16
CA ALA A 132 6.38 6.77 -8.86
C ALA A 132 6.41 6.40 -10.34
N ASP A 133 5.27 6.05 -10.90
CA ASP A 133 5.14 5.75 -12.32
C ASP A 133 5.25 7.05 -13.13
N PRO A 134 6.23 7.19 -14.05
CA PRO A 134 6.37 8.41 -14.86
C PRO A 134 5.19 8.58 -15.84
N ASN A 135 4.53 7.49 -16.20
CA ASN A 135 3.26 7.49 -16.93
C ASN A 135 2.37 6.39 -16.35
N ILE A 136 1.25 6.77 -15.76
CA ILE A 136 0.36 5.84 -15.05
C ILE A 136 -0.39 4.88 -15.98
N LEU A 137 -0.39 5.13 -17.30
CA LEU A 137 -0.97 4.22 -18.30
C LEU A 137 -0.03 3.07 -18.70
N ASN A 138 1.26 3.17 -18.41
CA ASN A 138 2.26 2.17 -18.83
C ASN A 138 2.25 0.92 -17.96
N ASN A 139 1.62 0.98 -16.80
CA ASN A 139 1.53 -0.18 -15.92
C ASN A 139 0.72 -1.28 -16.62
N THR A 140 1.24 -2.51 -16.69
CA THR A 140 0.63 -3.61 -17.46
C THR A 140 -0.24 -4.52 -16.59
N VAL A 141 -0.08 -4.46 -15.27
CA VAL A 141 -0.69 -5.38 -14.29
C VAL A 141 -1.69 -4.66 -13.37
N ASN A 142 -2.69 -5.39 -12.87
CA ASN A 142 -3.60 -4.85 -11.86
C ASN A 142 -2.88 -4.75 -10.50
N GLY A 143 -3.14 -3.70 -9.73
CA GLY A 143 -2.38 -3.46 -8.49
C GLY A 143 -2.53 -2.07 -7.91
N PHE A 144 -1.74 -1.81 -6.86
CA PHE A 144 -1.63 -0.54 -6.16
C PHE A 144 -0.32 0.15 -6.57
N TYR A 145 -0.44 1.36 -7.05
CA TYR A 145 0.66 2.09 -7.66
C TYR A 145 0.68 3.53 -7.17
N ARG A 146 1.77 4.22 -7.51
CA ARG A 146 2.03 5.58 -7.08
C ARG A 146 2.26 6.47 -8.29
N SER A 147 1.73 7.68 -8.25
CA SER A 147 2.15 8.79 -9.10
C SER A 147 2.99 9.80 -8.31
N GLY A 148 3.79 10.58 -9.03
CA GLY A 148 4.60 11.67 -8.50
C GLY A 148 4.31 12.97 -9.24
N SER A 149 4.95 14.06 -8.82
CA SER A 149 4.70 15.40 -9.36
C SER A 149 5.13 15.62 -10.83
N GLY A 150 5.79 14.64 -11.45
CA GLY A 150 6.10 14.61 -12.88
C GLY A 150 5.42 13.48 -13.64
N SER A 151 4.50 12.75 -13.00
CA SER A 151 3.74 11.70 -13.67
C SER A 151 2.83 12.31 -14.72
N THR A 152 2.87 11.73 -15.91
CA THR A 152 1.95 12.05 -17.00
C THR A 152 0.65 11.24 -16.86
N GLU A 153 -0.42 11.71 -17.52
CA GLU A 153 -1.73 11.06 -17.58
C GLU A 153 -2.53 11.04 -16.26
N ALA A 154 -1.96 11.53 -15.16
CA ALA A 154 -2.65 11.74 -13.89
C ALA A 154 -3.64 12.93 -13.96
N PRO A 155 -4.70 12.95 -13.14
CA PRO A 155 -5.65 14.08 -13.08
C PRO A 155 -5.05 15.32 -12.42
N ASP A 156 -3.99 15.16 -11.61
CA ASP A 156 -3.22 16.23 -10.99
C ASP A 156 -1.72 15.90 -10.97
N ASN A 157 -0.88 16.91 -10.72
CA ASN A 157 0.58 16.78 -10.70
C ASN A 157 1.15 16.86 -9.27
N ASN A 158 0.41 16.34 -8.29
CA ASN A 158 0.81 16.40 -6.89
C ASN A 158 1.71 15.22 -6.49
N THR A 159 2.63 15.46 -5.55
CA THR A 159 3.48 14.39 -5.01
C THR A 159 2.71 13.49 -4.05
N GLY A 160 3.04 12.19 -4.05
CA GLY A 160 2.50 11.24 -3.06
C GLY A 160 1.13 10.68 -3.39
N ALA A 161 0.56 11.01 -4.55
CA ALA A 161 -0.68 10.43 -5.01
C ALA A 161 -0.55 8.94 -5.32
N GLY A 162 -1.63 8.21 -5.09
CA GLY A 162 -1.73 6.77 -5.25
C GLY A 162 -2.88 6.41 -6.17
N TYR A 163 -2.74 5.32 -6.91
CA TYR A 163 -3.81 4.83 -7.76
C TYR A 163 -3.91 3.31 -7.76
N ILE A 164 -5.13 2.82 -7.96
CA ILE A 164 -5.42 1.40 -8.11
C ILE A 164 -5.77 1.18 -9.58
N LYS A 165 -5.10 0.23 -10.22
CA LYS A 165 -5.47 -0.26 -11.54
C LYS A 165 -6.17 -1.60 -11.41
N PHE A 166 -7.34 -1.72 -12.02
CA PHE A 166 -8.10 -2.97 -12.07
C PHE A 166 -8.85 -3.07 -13.40
N GLY A 167 -8.87 -4.26 -13.99
CA GLY A 167 -9.45 -4.43 -15.31
C GLY A 167 -9.26 -5.82 -15.88
N TRP A 168 -9.85 -6.02 -17.05
CA TRP A 168 -9.83 -7.29 -17.77
C TRP A 168 -8.53 -7.50 -18.55
N SER A 169 -7.97 -6.45 -19.16
CA SER A 169 -6.75 -6.55 -19.97
C SER A 169 -6.00 -5.22 -20.05
N GLY A 170 -4.81 -5.23 -20.66
CA GLY A 170 -4.08 -4.00 -20.98
C GLY A 170 -4.80 -3.05 -21.94
N ALA A 171 -5.91 -3.47 -22.56
CA ALA A 171 -6.74 -2.61 -23.42
C ALA A 171 -8.02 -2.10 -22.71
N TYR A 172 -8.45 -2.76 -21.65
CA TYR A 172 -9.70 -2.48 -20.92
C TYR A 172 -9.46 -2.55 -19.41
N TYR A 173 -9.39 -1.38 -18.79
CA TYR A 173 -9.18 -1.25 -17.35
C TYR A 173 -9.70 0.08 -16.83
N SER A 174 -9.82 0.17 -15.51
CA SER A 174 -10.18 1.37 -14.78
C SER A 174 -9.03 1.76 -13.84
N LEU A 175 -8.92 3.05 -13.58
CA LEU A 175 -8.00 3.63 -12.62
C LEU A 175 -8.83 4.38 -11.57
N LEU A 176 -8.63 4.06 -10.30
CA LEU A 176 -9.08 4.87 -9.18
C LEU A 176 -7.87 5.61 -8.61
N TYR A 177 -7.90 6.94 -8.62
CA TYR A 177 -6.77 7.79 -8.28
C TYR A 177 -7.12 8.67 -7.08
N ALA A 178 -6.28 8.67 -6.06
CA ALA A 178 -6.43 9.48 -4.86
C ALA A 178 -5.23 10.39 -4.66
N SER A 179 -5.49 11.69 -4.48
CA SER A 179 -4.45 12.69 -4.21
C SER A 179 -4.51 13.15 -2.76
N PRO A 180 -3.43 12.96 -1.98
CA PRO A 180 -3.38 13.41 -0.59
C PRO A 180 -3.15 14.92 -0.45
N ILE A 181 -2.79 15.61 -1.54
CA ILE A 181 -2.53 17.06 -1.51
C ILE A 181 -3.79 17.85 -1.85
N SER A 182 -4.53 17.40 -2.87
CA SER A 182 -5.78 18.05 -3.27
C SER A 182 -7.01 17.48 -2.57
N ASP A 183 -6.86 16.44 -1.74
CA ASP A 183 -7.95 15.75 -1.03
C ASP A 183 -9.08 15.28 -1.97
N LYS A 184 -8.71 14.87 -3.18
CA LYS A 184 -9.62 14.50 -4.26
C LYS A 184 -9.45 13.04 -4.69
N LEU A 185 -10.55 12.49 -5.20
CA LEU A 185 -10.65 11.13 -5.72
C LEU A 185 -11.19 11.18 -7.14
N TRP A 186 -10.56 10.48 -8.07
CA TRP A 186 -10.99 10.39 -9.45
C TRP A 186 -11.08 8.96 -9.95
N ILE A 187 -11.95 8.74 -10.93
CA ILE A 187 -12.00 7.51 -11.71
C ILE A 187 -11.82 7.82 -13.19
N ARG A 188 -11.12 6.93 -13.89
CA ARG A 188 -11.01 6.95 -15.35
C ARG A 188 -11.10 5.53 -15.89
N ASN A 189 -11.78 5.40 -17.03
CA ASN A 189 -11.77 4.18 -17.82
C ASN A 189 -10.80 4.28 -18.99
N VAL A 190 -10.15 3.17 -19.32
CA VAL A 190 -9.38 2.98 -20.54
C VAL A 190 -10.06 1.90 -21.35
N GLN A 191 -10.38 2.21 -22.61
CA GLN A 191 -11.11 1.33 -23.52
C GLN A 191 -10.37 1.28 -24.86
N ASN A 192 -10.10 0.09 -25.38
CA ASN A 192 -9.25 -0.09 -26.57
C ASN A 192 -7.93 0.70 -26.48
N ARG A 193 -7.30 0.71 -25.30
CA ARG A 193 -6.06 1.48 -25.02
C ARG A 193 -6.22 3.01 -25.13
N VAL A 194 -7.44 3.52 -25.24
CA VAL A 194 -7.75 4.95 -25.24
C VAL A 194 -8.25 5.36 -23.87
N ALA A 195 -7.50 6.24 -23.21
CA ALA A 195 -7.89 6.82 -21.94
C ALA A 195 -9.08 7.78 -22.12
N LYS A 196 -10.13 7.59 -21.33
CA LYS A 196 -11.27 8.52 -21.29
C LYS A 196 -10.96 9.70 -20.35
N PRO A 197 -11.72 10.80 -20.40
CA PRO A 197 -11.53 11.88 -19.43
C PRO A 197 -11.63 11.38 -17.99
N TRP A 198 -10.85 12.00 -17.10
CA TRP A 198 -10.99 11.78 -15.66
C TRP A 198 -12.33 12.30 -15.16
N GLN A 199 -12.94 11.56 -14.23
CA GLN A 199 -14.17 11.93 -13.56
C GLN A 199 -13.86 12.07 -12.07
N GLU A 200 -13.97 13.30 -11.54
CA GLU A 200 -13.84 13.54 -10.09
C GLU A 200 -15.07 12.94 -9.37
N LEU A 201 -14.83 12.18 -8.31
CA LEU A 201 -15.92 11.64 -7.49
C LEU A 201 -16.45 12.72 -6.56
N LEU A 202 -17.77 12.84 -6.54
CA LEU A 202 -18.49 13.70 -5.60
C LEU A 202 -18.54 13.03 -4.23
N THR A 203 -18.19 13.79 -3.20
CA THR A 203 -18.15 13.41 -1.79
C THR A 203 -18.80 14.52 -0.96
N HIS A 204 -19.13 14.25 0.30
CA HIS A 204 -19.61 15.29 1.22
C HIS A 204 -18.62 16.46 1.43
N ARG A 205 -17.36 16.29 1.06
CA ARG A 205 -16.34 17.34 1.19
C ARG A 205 -16.38 18.35 0.03
N ASN A 206 -16.67 17.91 -1.19
CA ASN A 206 -16.72 18.77 -2.38
C ASN A 206 -18.15 19.01 -2.90
N THR A 207 -19.18 18.50 -2.20
CA THR A 207 -20.59 18.76 -2.51
C THR A 207 -21.43 19.08 -1.27
N MET A 208 -22.48 19.89 -1.48
CA MET A 208 -23.54 20.15 -0.51
C MET A 208 -24.88 19.74 -1.10
N VAL A 209 -25.82 19.31 -0.26
CA VAL A 209 -27.21 19.04 -0.67
C VAL A 209 -28.06 20.22 -0.21
N ASP A 210 -28.80 20.84 -1.13
CA ASP A 210 -29.73 21.91 -0.77
C ASP A 210 -31.00 21.37 -0.09
N SER A 211 -31.85 22.28 0.40
CA SER A 211 -33.10 21.93 1.09
C SER A 211 -34.10 21.14 0.23
N ASN A 212 -33.93 21.14 -1.09
CA ASN A 212 -34.73 20.40 -2.05
C ASN A 212 -34.07 19.09 -2.50
N GLY A 213 -32.91 18.72 -1.94
CA GLY A 213 -32.21 17.49 -2.26
C GLY A 213 -31.27 17.56 -3.48
N PHE A 214 -31.06 18.75 -4.07
CA PHE A 214 -30.13 18.89 -5.20
C PHE A 214 -28.68 18.98 -4.71
N ILE A 215 -27.81 18.21 -5.35
CA ILE A 215 -26.36 18.26 -5.13
C ILE A 215 -25.81 19.52 -5.83
N LYS A 216 -25.16 20.38 -5.05
CA LYS A 216 -24.46 21.58 -5.51
C LYS A 216 -22.97 21.44 -5.19
N LYS A 217 -22.12 22.14 -5.96
CA LYS A 217 -20.71 22.33 -5.60
C LYS A 217 -20.65 22.86 -4.16
N ALA A 218 -19.85 22.23 -3.29
CA ALA A 218 -19.68 22.73 -1.93
C ALA A 218 -18.98 24.08 -2.01
N SER A 219 -19.59 25.11 -1.42
CA SER A 219 -18.96 26.41 -1.24
C SER A 219 -18.87 26.75 0.25
N PRO A 220 -17.88 27.57 0.66
CA PRO A 220 -17.81 28.04 2.02
C PRO A 220 -19.03 28.94 2.30
N VAL A 221 -19.92 28.48 3.17
CA VAL A 221 -21.17 29.16 3.50
C VAL A 221 -21.26 29.32 5.01
N ILE A 222 -21.62 30.52 5.45
CA ILE A 222 -21.96 30.83 6.82
C ILE A 222 -23.45 31.20 6.88
N GLN A 223 -24.19 30.55 7.77
CA GLN A 223 -25.53 30.97 8.15
C GLN A 223 -25.41 31.94 9.33
N LEU A 224 -25.77 33.19 9.12
CA LEU A 224 -25.72 34.26 10.12
C LEU A 224 -27.09 34.41 10.80
N GLY A 225 -27.18 34.04 12.07
CA GLY A 225 -28.33 34.31 12.93
C GLY A 225 -28.12 35.55 13.80
N SER A 226 -29.12 35.91 14.61
CA SER A 226 -29.03 37.09 15.50
C SER A 226 -28.08 36.94 16.68
N THR A 227 -27.74 35.71 17.06
CA THR A 227 -26.90 35.41 18.23
C THR A 227 -25.63 34.63 17.91
N GLY A 228 -25.43 34.24 16.64
CA GLY A 228 -24.29 33.42 16.25
C GLY A 228 -24.28 33.04 14.78
N ILE A 229 -23.36 32.12 14.46
CA ILE A 229 -23.15 31.62 13.11
C ILE A 229 -23.07 30.09 13.09
N GLU A 230 -23.57 29.49 12.01
CA GLU A 230 -23.29 28.09 11.63
C GLU A 230 -22.48 28.08 10.34
N LYS A 231 -21.52 27.15 10.22
CA LYS A 231 -20.51 27.17 9.15
C LYS A 231 -20.43 25.82 8.46
N THR A 232 -20.29 25.82 7.14
CA THR A 232 -19.93 24.60 6.40
C THR A 232 -18.47 24.22 6.67
N MET A 233 -18.13 22.94 6.49
CA MET A 233 -16.77 22.42 6.77
C MET A 233 -15.79 22.79 5.65
N HIS A 234 -15.36 24.05 5.64
CA HIS A 234 -14.47 24.62 4.64
C HIS A 234 -13.29 25.35 5.32
N PRO A 235 -12.04 25.11 4.87
CA PRO A 235 -10.85 25.71 5.48
C PRO A 235 -10.87 27.25 5.43
N GLU A 236 -11.46 27.83 4.38
CA GLU A 236 -11.52 29.28 4.14
C GLU A 236 -12.31 30.03 5.22
N ILE A 237 -13.31 29.38 5.83
CA ILE A 237 -14.17 29.96 6.88
C ILE A 237 -13.98 29.28 8.25
N ALA A 238 -13.02 28.38 8.37
CA ALA A 238 -12.78 27.64 9.62
C ALA A 238 -12.50 28.61 10.79
N ALA A 239 -11.70 29.64 10.54
CA ALA A 239 -11.31 30.66 11.53
C ALA A 239 -12.36 31.76 11.74
N ALA A 240 -13.47 31.76 11.01
CA ALA A 240 -14.44 32.85 11.04
C ALA A 240 -15.03 33.06 12.45
N LYS A 241 -15.08 34.31 12.89
CA LYS A 241 -15.60 34.74 14.20
C LYS A 241 -16.79 35.66 14.04
N PHE A 242 -17.72 35.58 14.98
CA PHE A 242 -18.93 36.39 15.02
C PHE A 242 -18.90 37.39 16.18
N GLU A 243 -19.34 38.62 15.91
CA GLU A 243 -19.50 39.68 16.88
C GLU A 243 -20.80 40.47 16.56
N ARG A 244 -21.65 40.71 17.56
CA ARG A 244 -22.84 41.56 17.43
C ARG A 244 -22.54 42.93 18.04
N LEU A 245 -22.46 43.95 17.19
CA LEU A 245 -22.10 45.33 17.58
C LEU A 245 -23.32 46.14 18.06
N GLY A 246 -24.52 45.75 17.66
CA GLY A 246 -25.75 46.44 18.03
C GLY A 246 -26.99 45.80 17.41
N ALA A 247 -28.15 46.43 17.59
CA ALA A 247 -29.38 46.00 16.93
C ALA A 247 -29.21 46.05 15.41
N GLY A 248 -29.41 44.91 14.75
CA GLY A 248 -29.23 44.76 13.32
C GLY A 248 -27.81 45.00 12.81
N HIS A 249 -26.77 44.92 13.66
CA HIS A 249 -25.38 45.18 13.25
C HIS A 249 -24.47 44.02 13.66
N TYR A 250 -24.02 43.26 12.66
CA TYR A 250 -23.23 42.05 12.83
C TYR A 250 -21.89 42.18 12.11
N LEU A 251 -20.83 41.68 12.74
CA LEU A 251 -19.49 41.66 12.20
C LEU A 251 -18.96 40.23 12.18
N LEU A 252 -18.51 39.80 11.01
CA LEU A 252 -17.72 38.59 10.83
C LEU A 252 -16.27 38.98 10.62
N ARG A 253 -15.36 38.31 11.33
CA ARG A 253 -13.90 38.48 11.20
C ARG A 253 -13.25 37.19 10.73
N GLN A 254 -12.09 37.31 10.10
CA GLN A 254 -11.34 36.18 9.53
C GLN A 254 -12.19 35.40 8.51
N VAL A 255 -12.88 36.15 7.66
CA VAL A 255 -13.66 35.64 6.52
C VAL A 255 -13.07 36.22 5.24
N PRO A 256 -13.03 35.45 4.13
CA PRO A 256 -12.64 35.99 2.84
C PRO A 256 -13.77 36.88 2.28
N LEU A 257 -13.57 37.41 1.07
CA LEU A 257 -14.61 38.14 0.35
C LEU A 257 -15.80 37.22 0.00
N LEU A 258 -16.97 37.84 -0.16
CA LEU A 258 -18.16 37.15 -0.64
C LEU A 258 -17.96 36.66 -2.07
N SER A 259 -18.55 35.50 -2.39
CA SER A 259 -18.41 34.88 -3.71
C SER A 259 -18.86 35.83 -4.82
N ARG A 260 -18.08 35.92 -5.91
CA ARG A 260 -18.48 36.65 -7.12
C ARG A 260 -19.08 35.75 -8.20
N ASP A 261 -19.12 34.44 -7.94
CA ASP A 261 -19.60 33.43 -8.87
C ASP A 261 -21.02 32.97 -8.48
N GLY A 262 -22.02 33.73 -8.92
CA GLY A 262 -23.44 33.44 -8.66
C GLY A 262 -23.98 34.11 -7.40
N TRP A 263 -24.76 33.37 -6.60
CA TRP A 263 -25.35 33.91 -5.36
C TRP A 263 -24.28 34.07 -4.28
N TYR A 264 -24.44 35.11 -3.45
CA TYR A 264 -23.48 35.44 -2.38
C TYR A 264 -24.13 35.84 -1.06
N ILE A 265 -25.30 36.48 -1.10
CA ILE A 265 -26.16 36.72 0.07
C ILE A 265 -27.58 36.28 -0.28
N GLU A 266 -28.17 35.43 0.56
CA GLU A 266 -29.59 35.10 0.51
C GLU A 266 -30.25 35.42 1.85
N THR A 267 -31.30 36.26 1.79
CA THR A 267 -32.14 36.59 2.94
C THR A 267 -33.35 35.66 3.02
N PRO A 268 -33.82 35.32 4.23
CA PRO A 268 -35.00 34.48 4.41
C PRO A 268 -36.25 35.23 3.94
N LYS A 269 -37.14 34.51 3.25
CA LYS A 269 -38.39 35.04 2.71
C LYS A 269 -39.59 34.31 3.31
N ASP A 270 -40.74 34.98 3.35
CA ASP A 270 -42.01 34.35 3.69
C ASP A 270 -42.53 33.47 2.54
N ARG A 271 -43.65 32.79 2.76
CA ARG A 271 -44.30 31.92 1.75
C ARG A 271 -44.74 32.66 0.49
N ASN A 272 -44.87 33.98 0.55
CA ASN A 272 -45.32 34.85 -0.53
C ASN A 272 -44.14 35.53 -1.25
N GLY A 273 -42.90 35.29 -0.82
CA GLY A 273 -41.69 35.88 -1.40
C GLY A 273 -41.27 37.22 -0.79
N ASN A 274 -41.94 37.71 0.26
CA ASN A 274 -41.56 38.95 0.93
C ASN A 274 -40.37 38.72 1.86
N VAL A 275 -39.49 39.70 1.94
CA VAL A 275 -38.36 39.68 2.89
C VAL A 275 -38.83 40.08 4.29
N TYR A 276 -38.28 39.42 5.32
CA TYR A 276 -38.53 39.78 6.71
C TYR A 276 -37.77 41.04 7.15
N PHE A 277 -36.64 41.30 6.52
CA PHE A 277 -35.76 42.44 6.75
C PHE A 277 -34.98 42.76 5.48
N THR A 278 -34.61 44.02 5.30
CA THR A 278 -33.63 44.42 4.28
C THR A 278 -32.24 44.41 4.89
N LEU A 279 -31.22 44.48 4.04
CA LEU A 279 -29.82 44.30 4.43
C LEU A 279 -28.89 45.15 3.58
N ASP A 280 -27.93 45.77 4.24
CA ASP A 280 -26.70 46.29 3.63
C ASP A 280 -25.51 45.47 4.12
N TYR A 281 -24.47 45.44 3.31
CA TYR A 281 -23.21 44.78 3.68
C TYR A 281 -22.01 45.61 3.26
N GLU A 282 -20.90 45.36 3.94
CA GLU A 282 -19.62 46.00 3.69
C GLU A 282 -18.52 44.98 3.98
N GLU A 283 -17.66 44.73 3.01
CA GLU A 283 -16.54 43.78 3.14
C GLU A 283 -15.21 44.51 3.04
N CYS A 284 -14.25 44.11 3.87
CA CYS A 284 -12.88 44.62 3.85
C CYS A 284 -11.93 43.45 3.68
N GLU A 285 -11.22 43.41 2.55
CA GLU A 285 -10.26 42.35 2.23
C GLU A 285 -9.05 42.39 3.17
N GLN A 286 -8.49 43.59 3.41
CA GLN A 286 -7.30 43.79 4.23
C GLN A 286 -7.52 43.33 5.68
N ASP A 287 -8.69 43.62 6.25
CA ASP A 287 -9.04 43.24 7.61
C ASP A 287 -9.72 41.86 7.71
N GLN A 288 -10.03 41.24 6.56
CA GLN A 288 -10.79 40.00 6.45
C GLN A 288 -12.12 40.06 7.23
N THR A 289 -12.86 41.15 7.02
CA THR A 289 -14.13 41.38 7.72
C THR A 289 -15.30 41.54 6.79
N LEU A 290 -16.47 41.07 7.24
CA LEU A 290 -17.76 41.33 6.62
C LEU A 290 -18.71 41.91 7.67
N THR A 291 -19.17 43.12 7.43
CA THR A 291 -20.18 43.79 8.23
C THR A 291 -21.54 43.63 7.56
N ILE A 292 -22.53 43.20 8.32
CA ILE A 292 -23.92 43.05 7.88
C ILE A 292 -24.80 43.96 8.73
N ARG A 293 -25.60 44.79 8.06
CA ARG A 293 -26.56 45.70 8.71
C ARG A 293 -27.97 45.37 8.22
N THR A 294 -28.89 45.07 9.13
CA THR A 294 -30.26 44.67 8.80
C THR A 294 -31.28 45.69 9.29
N TYR A 295 -32.36 45.87 8.53
CA TYR A 295 -33.37 46.90 8.77
C TYR A 295 -34.80 46.40 8.58
N GLU A 296 -35.76 47.08 9.20
CA GLU A 296 -37.18 46.90 8.91
C GLU A 296 -37.43 47.24 7.44
N PRO A 297 -38.17 46.38 6.69
CA PRO A 297 -38.47 46.65 5.30
C PRO A 297 -39.56 47.73 5.21
N ASP A 298 -39.25 48.86 4.55
CA ASP A 298 -40.25 49.86 4.19
C ASP A 298 -40.70 49.66 2.73
N TYR A 299 -42.00 49.41 2.54
CA TYR A 299 -42.62 49.17 1.24
C TYR A 299 -43.34 50.41 0.68
N SER A 300 -43.20 51.58 1.32
CA SER A 300 -43.89 52.82 0.94
C SER A 300 -43.67 53.27 -0.50
N THR A 301 -42.56 52.86 -1.12
CA THR A 301 -42.16 53.22 -2.50
C THR A 301 -42.34 52.08 -3.51
N GLY A 302 -42.87 50.92 -3.08
CA GLY A 302 -43.01 49.71 -3.88
C GLY A 302 -41.95 48.66 -3.54
N PRO A 303 -40.69 48.80 -3.98
CA PRO A 303 -39.58 47.96 -3.52
C PRO A 303 -39.30 48.17 -2.02
N ALA A 304 -38.85 47.11 -1.33
CA ALA A 304 -38.44 47.23 0.06
C ALA A 304 -37.14 48.06 0.17
N ILE A 305 -37.17 49.13 0.97
CA ILE A 305 -36.01 49.95 1.31
C ILE A 305 -35.66 49.83 2.79
N ASN A 306 -34.46 50.28 3.18
CA ASN A 306 -33.98 50.21 4.55
C ASN A 306 -34.73 51.21 5.45
N GLY A 307 -35.45 50.68 6.43
CA GLY A 307 -36.08 51.44 7.51
C GLY A 307 -35.18 51.55 8.74
N LYS A 308 -35.74 51.25 9.92
CA LYS A 308 -34.99 51.29 11.19
C LYS A 308 -34.16 50.02 11.37
N ALA A 309 -33.04 50.13 12.10
CA ALA A 309 -32.22 48.97 12.44
C ALA A 309 -33.06 47.88 13.13
N PHE A 310 -32.94 46.65 12.63
CA PHE A 310 -33.78 45.52 13.02
C PHE A 310 -32.95 44.25 13.07
N ASP A 311 -33.01 43.48 14.15
CA ASP A 311 -32.27 42.23 14.25
C ASP A 311 -32.83 41.14 13.33
N ILE A 312 -31.98 40.19 12.95
CA ILE A 312 -32.41 38.96 12.29
C ILE A 312 -33.37 38.25 13.25
N LEU A 313 -34.52 37.81 12.74
CA LEU A 313 -35.53 37.15 13.57
C LEU A 313 -34.95 35.89 14.24
N PRO A 314 -35.40 35.54 15.46
CA PRO A 314 -35.12 34.24 16.05
C PRO A 314 -35.51 33.12 15.08
N ASP A 315 -34.72 32.05 15.03
CA ASP A 315 -34.90 30.89 14.13
C ASP A 315 -34.86 31.22 12.62
N ARG A 316 -34.21 32.32 12.27
CA ARG A 316 -33.90 32.72 10.90
C ARG A 316 -32.42 33.06 10.76
N PHE A 317 -31.91 32.89 9.56
CA PHE A 317 -30.52 33.20 9.23
C PHE A 317 -30.41 33.82 7.85
N VAL A 318 -29.35 34.60 7.65
CA VAL A 318 -28.88 35.05 6.33
C VAL A 318 -27.82 34.05 5.86
N SER A 319 -27.97 33.51 4.65
CA SER A 319 -26.95 32.65 4.06
C SER A 319 -25.91 33.51 3.35
N LEU A 320 -24.66 33.39 3.75
CA LEU A 320 -23.52 34.13 3.22
C LEU A 320 -22.57 33.15 2.55
N ARG A 321 -22.32 33.30 1.25
CA ARG A 321 -21.39 32.45 0.50
C ARG A 321 -20.11 33.21 0.20
N PHE A 322 -19.01 32.57 0.50
CA PHE A 322 -17.66 33.13 0.43
C PHE A 322 -16.88 32.56 -0.76
N ALA A 323 -15.84 33.28 -1.18
CA ALA A 323 -14.92 32.81 -2.22
C ALA A 323 -14.07 31.61 -1.73
N GLU A 324 -13.81 30.66 -2.63
CA GLU A 324 -13.00 29.45 -2.36
C GLU A 324 -11.48 29.71 -2.42
N GLU A 325 -11.06 30.80 -3.08
CA GLU A 325 -9.68 31.29 -3.12
C GLU A 325 -9.70 32.81 -2.87
N PRO A 326 -8.61 33.44 -2.39
CA PRO A 326 -8.56 34.90 -2.31
C PRO A 326 -8.95 35.47 -3.67
N SER A 327 -10.05 36.23 -3.68
CA SER A 327 -10.60 36.82 -4.90
C SER A 327 -9.51 37.65 -5.58
N PRO A 328 -9.40 37.65 -6.91
CA PRO A 328 -8.51 38.58 -7.59
C PRO A 328 -8.89 40.02 -7.19
N GLU A 329 -7.85 40.79 -6.86
CA GLU A 329 -7.83 42.15 -6.32
C GLU A 329 -9.00 43.02 -6.80
N LEU A 330 -9.81 43.52 -5.85
CA LEU A 330 -10.76 44.60 -6.09
C LEU A 330 -10.56 45.73 -5.06
N GLN A 331 -10.23 46.90 -5.64
CA GLN A 331 -10.24 48.27 -5.14
C GLN A 331 -10.31 48.49 -3.61
N ASP A 332 -9.24 49.11 -3.11
CA ASP A 332 -9.13 49.64 -1.74
C ASP A 332 -10.41 50.37 -1.30
N CYS A 333 -10.75 50.16 -0.03
CA CYS A 333 -11.89 50.78 0.63
C CYS A 333 -11.73 52.30 0.60
N ASP A 334 -12.51 53.01 -0.24
CA ASP A 334 -12.59 54.46 -0.15
C ASP A 334 -13.29 54.84 1.17
N PRO A 335 -12.68 55.69 2.02
CA PRO A 335 -13.32 56.17 3.22
C PRO A 335 -14.53 57.05 2.83
N VAL A 336 -15.71 56.68 3.32
CA VAL A 336 -16.91 57.50 3.18
C VAL A 336 -16.73 58.80 3.97
N GLU A 337 -16.49 59.91 3.28
CA GLU A 337 -16.66 61.24 3.87
C GLU A 337 -18.15 61.46 4.17
N TYR A 338 -18.49 61.51 5.45
CA TYR A 338 -19.78 62.02 5.88
C TYR A 338 -19.77 63.55 5.79
N PRO A 339 -20.77 64.19 5.15
CA PRO A 339 -20.88 65.65 5.21
C PRO A 339 -21.09 66.08 6.66
N ALA A 340 -20.23 67.00 7.13
CA ALA A 340 -20.39 67.65 8.41
C ALA A 340 -21.71 68.44 8.45
N ALA A 341 -22.34 68.44 9.62
CA ALA A 341 -23.64 69.05 9.92
C ALA A 341 -23.78 70.52 9.52
#